data_AF-A0A3P7J5S2-F1
#
_entry.id   AF-A0A3P7J5S2-F1
#
_cell.length_a   1.000
_cell.length_b   1.000
_cell.length_c   1.000
_cell.angle_alpha   90.00
_cell.angle_beta   90.00
_cell.angle_gamma   90.00
#
_symmetry.space_group_name_H-M   'P 1'
#
loop_
_entity.id
_entity.type
_entity.pdbx_description
1 polymer ?
#
loop_
_entity_poly.entity_id
_entity_poly.type
_entity_poly.pdbx_seq_one_letter_code
_entity_poly.pdbx_strand_id
1 'polypeptide(L)'
;DSTKSSNTVTRSPHISYELPALENVRRVYTFPTLNKAPVYAPAPFLQDLIEKMDPLPEKAPLEAPPAVTPVAIQLAPRLLTIRRKKMKKHKRRKHFFKYQKYHKEKKLRAEREFIKRMKAHLAELESFNPEQYVEETIAAAKKEWSDELAPTGRKRYPHWSRLMSLEELYGIPKSDYIDKKAGLAGEEDAEKIKQLKAEYDNKYRGI
;
A
#
# COMPACT_ATOMS: atom_id res chain seq x y z
N ASP A 1 20.99 68.65 -0.86
CA ASP A 1 19.57 68.27 -0.67
C ASP A 1 19.34 66.79 -0.86
N SER A 2 18.51 66.26 0.03
CA SER A 2 18.35 64.84 0.39
C SER A 2 17.33 64.09 -0.45
N THR A 3 17.59 62.83 -0.78
CA THR A 3 16.54 61.82 -1.01
C THR A 3 17.01 60.43 -0.54
N LYS A 4 16.66 60.06 0.70
CA LYS A 4 16.71 58.67 1.18
C LYS A 4 15.44 57.96 0.70
N SER A 5 15.60 56.92 -0.11
CA SER A 5 14.53 55.98 -0.45
C SER A 5 14.26 55.06 0.75
N SER A 6 13.09 55.19 1.37
CA SER A 6 12.61 54.30 2.43
C SER A 6 11.71 53.22 1.83
N ASN A 7 12.22 51.99 1.71
CA ASN A 7 11.42 50.82 1.40
C ASN A 7 10.61 50.39 2.64
N THR A 8 9.31 50.69 2.65
CA THR A 8 8.37 50.18 3.64
C THR A 8 7.78 48.85 3.17
N VAL A 9 8.24 47.75 3.74
CA VAL A 9 7.61 46.42 3.58
C VAL A 9 6.35 46.40 4.45
N THR A 10 5.18 46.54 3.82
CA THR A 10 3.89 46.35 4.48
C THR A 10 3.66 44.87 4.75
N ARG A 11 3.98 44.44 5.98
CA ARG A 11 3.68 43.09 6.49
C ARG A 11 2.19 43.04 6.84
N SER A 12 1.43 42.20 6.14
CA SER A 12 -0.01 42.04 6.40
C SER A 12 -0.25 41.50 7.82
N PRO A 13 -1.27 42.01 8.54
CA PRO A 13 -1.63 41.45 9.84
C PRO A 13 -2.24 40.07 9.63
N HIS A 14 -1.63 39.05 10.25
CA HIS A 14 -2.25 37.73 10.38
C HIS A 14 -3.51 37.88 11.23
N ILE A 15 -4.69 37.81 10.61
CA ILE A 15 -5.96 37.71 11.31
C ILE A 15 -6.05 36.27 11.84
N SER A 16 -5.86 36.10 13.14
CA SER A 16 -6.12 34.83 13.83
C SER A 16 -7.63 34.65 13.98
N TYR A 17 -8.19 33.63 13.34
CA TYR A 17 -9.57 33.24 13.56
C TYR A 17 -9.64 32.32 14.78
N GLU A 18 -10.31 32.76 15.84
CA GLU A 18 -10.74 31.89 16.93
C GLU A 18 -12.05 31.21 16.55
N LEU A 19 -12.06 29.88 16.55
CA LEU A 19 -13.28 29.11 16.37
C LEU A 19 -14.06 29.07 17.70
N PRO A 20 -15.40 29.13 17.67
CA PRO A 20 -16.20 28.98 18.87
C PRO A 20 -15.89 27.64 19.53
N ALA A 21 -15.55 27.68 20.82
CA ALA A 21 -15.29 26.48 21.60
C ALA A 21 -16.55 25.60 21.61
N LEU A 22 -16.38 24.30 21.35
CA LEU A 22 -17.45 23.32 21.50
C LEU A 22 -17.94 23.36 22.96
N GLU A 23 -19.12 23.95 23.20
CA GLU A 23 -19.77 23.99 24.52
C GLU A 23 -20.01 22.60 25.15
N ASN A 24 -19.81 21.52 24.38
CA ASN A 24 -20.01 20.15 24.80
C ASN A 24 -18.70 19.36 24.86
N VAL A 25 -17.81 19.70 25.80
CA VAL A 25 -16.50 19.03 25.99
C VAL A 25 -16.65 17.56 26.46
N ARG A 26 -17.83 17.13 26.93
CA ARG A 26 -18.04 15.76 27.44
C ARG A 26 -19.38 15.16 27.02
N ARG A 27 -19.57 14.87 25.73
CA ARG A 27 -20.51 13.80 25.35
C ARG A 27 -19.78 12.47 25.50
N VAL A 28 -19.93 11.84 26.66
CA VAL A 28 -19.50 10.46 26.86
C VAL A 28 -20.40 9.57 26.03
N TYR A 29 -19.91 9.15 24.86
CA TYR A 29 -20.57 8.14 24.05
C TYR A 29 -20.41 6.79 24.76
N THR A 30 -21.43 6.39 25.51
CA THR A 30 -21.52 5.04 26.07
C THR A 30 -22.08 4.09 25.02
N PHE A 31 -21.71 2.81 25.11
CA PHE A 31 -22.28 1.77 24.26
C PHE A 31 -23.80 1.70 24.46
N PRO A 32 -24.60 1.39 23.42
CA PRO A 32 -26.04 1.28 23.54
C PRO A 32 -26.35 0.18 24.57
N THR A 33 -26.88 0.56 25.73
CA THR A 33 -27.36 -0.40 26.71
C THR A 33 -28.64 -1.04 26.20
N LEU A 34 -28.82 -2.34 26.46
CA LEU A 34 -30.02 -3.08 26.04
C LEU A 34 -31.32 -2.52 26.68
N ASN A 35 -31.16 -1.85 27.82
CA ASN A 35 -32.23 -1.23 28.59
C ASN A 35 -32.49 0.19 28.06
N LYS A 36 -33.46 0.33 27.16
CA LYS A 36 -33.99 1.63 26.76
C LYS A 36 -34.85 2.18 27.90
N ALA A 37 -34.52 3.36 28.41
CA ALA A 37 -35.44 4.08 29.28
C ALA A 37 -36.75 4.38 28.50
N PRO A 38 -37.93 4.26 29.13
CA PRO A 38 -39.19 4.60 28.48
C PRO A 38 -39.19 6.10 28.15
N VAL A 39 -39.35 6.42 26.86
CA VAL A 39 -39.50 7.79 26.39
C VAL A 39 -40.93 8.23 26.72
N TYR A 40 -41.08 9.03 27.77
CA TYR A 40 -42.34 9.73 28.05
C TYR A 40 -42.37 11.05 27.29
N ALA A 41 -43.43 11.29 26.54
CA ALA A 41 -43.72 12.63 26.04
C ALA A 41 -44.06 13.52 27.25
N PRO A 42 -43.48 14.73 27.37
CA PRO A 42 -43.91 15.66 28.40
C PRO A 42 -45.40 15.94 28.20
N ALA A 43 -46.17 15.90 29.29
CA ALA A 43 -47.60 16.19 29.25
C ALA A 43 -47.82 17.57 28.63
N PRO A 44 -48.81 17.75 27.74
CA PRO A 44 -49.11 19.06 27.19
C PRO A 44 -49.61 19.95 28.33
N PHE A 45 -48.73 20.83 28.83
CA PHE A 45 -49.14 21.89 29.72
C PHE A 45 -50.06 22.83 28.92
N LEU A 46 -51.27 23.07 29.44
CA LEU A 46 -52.28 23.98 28.90
C LEU A 46 -51.83 25.46 28.83
N GLN A 47 -50.56 25.75 29.11
CA GLN A 47 -49.98 27.10 29.16
C GLN A 47 -49.14 27.47 27.93
N ASP A 48 -48.84 26.52 27.03
CA ASP A 48 -48.16 26.83 25.75
C ASP A 48 -49.15 27.21 24.62
N LEU A 49 -50.33 27.73 25.02
CA LEU A 49 -51.18 28.58 24.18
C LEU A 49 -50.44 29.93 24.02
N ILE A 50 -49.24 29.88 23.43
CA ILE A 50 -48.45 31.05 23.06
C ILE A 50 -49.27 31.73 21.96
N GLU A 51 -50.04 32.73 22.39
CA GLU A 51 -50.67 33.69 21.51
C GLU A 51 -49.58 34.22 20.58
N LYS A 52 -49.73 33.99 19.28
CA LYS A 52 -48.78 34.45 18.27
C LYS A 52 -48.73 35.98 18.33
N MET A 53 -47.79 36.53 19.08
CA MET A 53 -47.36 37.90 18.89
C MET A 53 -46.50 37.92 17.64
N ASP A 54 -47.13 38.20 16.50
CA ASP A 54 -46.39 38.46 15.27
C ASP A 54 -45.51 39.71 15.50
N PRO A 55 -44.18 39.61 15.34
CA PRO A 55 -43.31 40.76 15.52
C PRO A 55 -43.67 41.82 14.48
N LEU A 56 -43.91 43.06 14.95
CA LEU A 56 -44.10 44.25 14.12
C LEU A 56 -43.01 44.30 13.03
N PRO A 57 -43.36 44.59 11.76
CA PRO A 57 -42.40 44.59 10.67
C PRO A 57 -41.55 45.87 10.71
N GLU A 58 -40.58 45.96 11.62
CA GLU A 58 -39.38 46.72 11.32
C GLU A 58 -38.64 45.96 10.22
N LYS A 59 -38.91 46.35 8.98
CA LYS A 59 -38.18 45.88 7.80
C LYS A 59 -36.75 46.41 7.90
N ALA A 60 -35.91 45.74 8.68
CA ALA A 60 -34.48 45.84 8.48
C ALA A 60 -34.23 45.53 6.99
N PRO A 61 -33.48 46.37 6.26
CA PRO A 61 -33.19 46.09 4.86
C PRO A 61 -32.56 44.70 4.80
N LEU A 62 -33.22 43.80 4.06
CA LEU A 62 -32.70 42.49 3.71
C LEU A 62 -31.49 42.73 2.80
N GLU A 63 -30.34 43.01 3.40
CA GLU A 63 -29.08 42.94 2.70
C GLU A 63 -28.84 41.48 2.36
N ALA A 64 -28.73 41.20 1.05
CA ALA A 64 -28.27 39.90 0.62
C ALA A 64 -26.94 39.64 1.33
N PRO A 65 -26.71 38.44 1.89
CA PRO A 65 -25.40 38.10 2.43
C PRO A 65 -24.36 38.45 1.36
N PRO A 66 -23.25 39.12 1.72
CA PRO A 66 -22.25 39.50 0.74
C PRO A 66 -21.89 38.26 -0.06
N ALA A 67 -21.84 38.39 -1.39
CA ALA A 67 -21.52 37.29 -2.28
C ALA A 67 -20.09 36.82 -2.00
N VAL A 68 -19.93 36.00 -0.97
CA VAL A 68 -18.68 35.32 -0.67
C VAL A 68 -18.43 34.44 -1.87
N THR A 69 -17.35 34.72 -2.59
CA THR A 69 -16.87 33.84 -3.65
C THR A 69 -16.84 32.44 -3.06
N PRO A 70 -17.53 31.45 -3.65
CA PRO A 70 -17.55 30.11 -3.11
C PRO A 70 -16.10 29.65 -3.00
N VAL A 71 -15.59 29.54 -1.77
CA VAL A 71 -14.24 29.06 -1.52
C VAL A 71 -14.21 27.68 -2.16
N ALA A 72 -13.42 27.51 -3.22
CA ALA A 72 -13.37 26.29 -3.99
C ALA A 72 -13.01 25.16 -3.02
N ILE A 73 -14.03 24.42 -2.60
CA ILE A 73 -13.89 23.39 -1.59
C ILE A 73 -12.88 22.40 -2.16
N GLN A 74 -11.68 22.36 -1.59
CA GLN A 74 -10.58 21.47 -2.01
C GLN A 74 -10.89 19.98 -1.77
N LEU A 75 -12.18 19.61 -1.65
CA LEU A 75 -12.70 18.24 -1.55
C LEU A 75 -12.86 17.56 -2.91
N ALA A 76 -12.74 18.28 -4.03
CA ALA A 76 -12.83 17.69 -5.38
C ALA A 76 -11.96 16.41 -5.57
N PRO A 77 -10.67 16.38 -5.19
CA PRO A 77 -9.86 15.15 -5.30
C PRO A 77 -10.34 14.03 -4.36
N ARG A 78 -10.85 14.37 -3.17
CA ARG A 78 -11.37 13.40 -2.18
C ARG A 78 -12.69 12.79 -2.64
N LEU A 79 -13.58 13.56 -3.26
CA LEU A 79 -14.84 13.07 -3.84
C LEU A 79 -14.60 12.10 -5.01
N LEU A 80 -13.62 12.39 -5.88
CA LEU A 80 -13.26 11.50 -6.97
C LEU A 80 -12.70 10.16 -6.47
N THR A 81 -11.85 10.18 -5.43
CA THR A 81 -11.36 8.94 -4.82
C THR A 81 -12.47 8.15 -4.12
N ILE A 82 -13.41 8.81 -3.43
CA ILE A 82 -14.60 8.17 -2.85
C ILE A 82 -15.45 7.51 -3.95
N ARG A 83 -15.76 8.22 -5.05
CA ARG A 83 -16.53 7.67 -6.18
C ARG A 83 -15.84 6.46 -6.81
N ARG A 84 -14.52 6.53 -7.01
CA ARG A 84 -13.71 5.39 -7.52
C ARG A 84 -13.77 4.18 -6.58
N LYS A 85 -13.55 4.39 -5.26
CA LYS A 85 -13.62 3.32 -4.26
C LYS A 85 -15.03 2.70 -4.18
N LYS A 86 -16.09 3.53 -4.20
CA LYS A 86 -17.49 3.10 -4.26
C LYS A 86 -17.74 2.20 -5.46
N MET A 87 -17.38 2.67 -6.66
CA MET A 87 -17.62 1.94 -7.90
C MET A 87 -16.82 0.63 -7.94
N LYS A 88 -15.56 0.63 -7.49
CA LYS A 88 -14.76 -0.61 -7.35
C LYS A 88 -15.43 -1.62 -6.41
N LYS A 89 -15.91 -1.18 -5.23
CA LYS A 89 -16.62 -2.05 -4.28
C LYS A 89 -17.92 -2.60 -4.88
N HIS A 90 -18.71 -1.76 -5.55
CA HIS A 90 -19.95 -2.18 -6.23
C HIS A 90 -19.68 -3.24 -7.31
N LYS A 91 -18.72 -3.01 -8.21
CA LYS A 91 -18.34 -3.98 -9.25
C LYS A 91 -17.82 -5.30 -8.65
N ARG A 92 -17.02 -5.25 -7.59
CA ARG A 92 -16.56 -6.47 -6.88
C ARG A 92 -17.73 -7.28 -6.31
N ARG A 93 -18.71 -6.61 -5.69
CA ARG A 93 -19.93 -7.27 -5.20
C ARG A 93 -20.79 -7.83 -6.33
N LYS A 94 -20.94 -7.10 -7.44
CA LYS A 94 -21.67 -7.58 -8.63
C LYS A 94 -21.05 -8.83 -9.23
N HIS A 95 -19.72 -8.92 -9.27
CA HIS A 95 -18.99 -10.07 -9.81
C HIS A 95 -18.53 -11.08 -8.73
N PHE A 96 -19.25 -11.16 -7.61
CA PHE A 96 -18.88 -11.97 -6.44
C PHE A 96 -18.53 -13.42 -6.78
N PHE A 97 -19.39 -14.11 -7.53
CA PHE A 97 -19.19 -15.52 -7.88
C PHE A 97 -17.93 -15.76 -8.74
N LYS A 98 -17.62 -14.84 -9.66
CA LYS A 98 -16.40 -14.93 -10.48
C LYS A 98 -15.15 -14.82 -9.60
N TYR A 99 -15.15 -13.90 -8.64
CA TYR A 99 -14.05 -13.77 -7.68
C TYR A 99 -13.94 -14.99 -6.75
N GLN A 100 -15.06 -15.54 -6.28
CA GLN A 100 -15.04 -16.75 -5.45
C GLN A 100 -14.45 -17.94 -6.21
N LYS A 101 -14.83 -18.13 -7.48
CA LYS A 101 -14.24 -19.17 -8.34
C LYS A 101 -12.73 -18.99 -8.48
N TYR A 102 -12.28 -17.78 -8.78
CA TYR A 102 -10.85 -17.45 -8.89
C TYR A 102 -10.08 -17.71 -7.57
N HIS A 103 -10.62 -17.28 -6.42
CA HIS A 103 -9.99 -17.51 -5.13
C HIS A 103 -9.93 -18.99 -4.76
N LYS A 104 -10.99 -19.77 -5.08
CA LYS A 104 -10.99 -21.21 -4.89
C LYS A 104 -9.90 -21.88 -5.74
N GLU A 105 -9.79 -21.51 -7.02
CA GLU A 105 -8.75 -22.03 -7.91
C GLU A 105 -7.34 -21.67 -7.42
N LYS A 106 -7.13 -20.43 -6.97
CA LYS A 106 -5.86 -19.99 -6.39
C LYS A 106 -5.47 -20.82 -5.18
N LYS A 107 -6.42 -21.11 -4.27
CA LYS A 107 -6.18 -21.97 -3.10
C LYS A 107 -5.84 -23.41 -3.51
N LEU A 108 -6.61 -23.98 -4.45
CA LEU A 108 -6.34 -25.33 -4.97
C LEU A 108 -4.97 -25.44 -5.64
N ARG A 109 -4.54 -24.40 -6.37
CA ARG A 109 -3.20 -24.36 -6.98
C ARG A 109 -2.10 -24.36 -5.92
N ALA A 110 -2.21 -23.50 -4.92
CA ALA A 110 -1.26 -23.44 -3.82
C ALA A 110 -1.16 -24.79 -3.06
N GLU A 111 -2.30 -25.45 -2.85
CA GLU A 111 -2.33 -26.76 -2.18
C GLU A 111 -1.70 -27.87 -3.02
N ARG A 112 -1.93 -27.88 -4.34
CA ARG A 112 -1.25 -28.80 -5.26
C ARG A 112 0.26 -28.60 -5.27
N GLU A 113 0.71 -27.35 -5.28
CA GLU A 113 2.15 -27.03 -5.22
C GLU A 113 2.76 -27.48 -3.89
N PHE A 114 2.06 -27.28 -2.78
CA PHE A 114 2.48 -27.77 -1.48
C PHE A 114 2.62 -29.30 -1.46
N ILE A 115 1.59 -30.02 -1.92
CA ILE A 115 1.62 -31.49 -2.02
C ILE A 115 2.77 -31.95 -2.92
N LYS A 116 2.99 -31.27 -4.05
CA LYS A 116 4.10 -31.59 -4.97
C LYS A 116 5.46 -31.44 -4.28
N ARG A 117 5.68 -30.35 -3.55
CA ARG A 117 6.92 -30.14 -2.78
C ARG A 117 7.11 -31.22 -1.71
N MET A 118 6.04 -31.55 -0.97
CA MET A 118 6.11 -32.59 0.06
C MET A 118 6.45 -33.96 -0.53
N LYS A 119 5.82 -34.33 -1.64
CA LYS A 119 6.14 -35.56 -2.36
C LYS A 119 7.57 -35.58 -2.89
N ALA A 120 8.09 -34.44 -3.34
CA ALA A 120 9.48 -34.34 -3.77
C ALA A 120 10.43 -34.62 -2.61
N HIS A 121 10.20 -34.03 -1.42
CA HIS A 121 11.01 -34.31 -0.24
C HIS A 121 10.94 -35.77 0.21
N LEU A 122 9.75 -36.39 0.18
CA LEU A 122 9.63 -37.81 0.49
C LEU A 122 10.39 -38.68 -0.54
N ALA A 123 10.28 -38.36 -1.83
CA ALA A 123 11.02 -39.06 -2.87
C ALA A 123 12.55 -38.86 -2.74
N GLU A 124 13.00 -37.66 -2.36
CA GLU A 124 14.41 -37.38 -2.03
C GLU A 124 14.88 -38.24 -0.87
N LEU A 125 14.09 -38.40 0.20
CA LEU A 125 14.42 -39.26 1.33
C LEU A 125 14.40 -40.75 0.98
N GLU A 126 13.41 -41.21 0.20
CA GLU A 126 13.30 -42.60 -0.23
C GLU A 126 14.44 -43.01 -1.17
N SER A 127 14.87 -42.09 -2.05
CA SER A 127 15.99 -42.32 -2.97
C SER A 127 17.36 -42.02 -2.37
N PHE A 128 17.43 -41.52 -1.13
CA PHE A 128 18.68 -41.17 -0.49
C PHE A 128 19.49 -42.42 -0.14
N ASN A 129 20.62 -42.60 -0.84
CA ASN A 129 21.60 -43.63 -0.52
C ASN A 129 22.77 -43.01 0.26
N PRO A 130 22.98 -43.39 1.53
CA PRO A 130 24.02 -42.78 2.37
C PRO A 130 25.44 -43.09 1.90
N GLU A 131 25.68 -44.27 1.32
CA GLU A 131 27.01 -44.67 0.85
C GLU A 131 27.43 -43.80 -0.34
N GLN A 132 26.54 -43.64 -1.32
CA GLN A 132 26.76 -42.75 -2.47
C GLN A 132 26.98 -41.31 -2.04
N TYR A 133 26.21 -40.80 -1.07
CA TYR A 133 26.39 -39.45 -0.55
C TYR A 133 27.78 -39.24 0.07
N VAL A 134 28.28 -40.20 0.85
CA VAL A 134 29.62 -40.14 1.46
C VAL A 134 30.69 -40.23 0.37
N GLU A 135 30.56 -41.13 -0.59
CA GLU A 135 31.48 -41.24 -1.73
C GLU A 135 31.54 -39.95 -2.53
N GLU A 136 30.40 -39.35 -2.88
CA GLU A 136 30.32 -38.07 -3.59
C GLU A 136 30.96 -36.94 -2.77
N THR A 137 30.75 -36.91 -1.46
CA THR A 137 31.33 -35.90 -0.57
C THR A 137 32.85 -36.04 -0.48
N ILE A 138 33.35 -37.27 -0.34
CA ILE A 138 34.79 -37.56 -0.33
C ILE A 138 35.41 -37.24 -1.69
N ALA A 139 34.75 -37.61 -2.79
CA ALA A 139 35.20 -37.32 -4.14
C ALA A 139 35.24 -35.81 -4.39
N ALA A 140 34.21 -35.06 -3.98
CA ALA A 140 34.18 -33.60 -4.07
C ALA A 140 35.29 -32.94 -3.24
N ALA A 141 35.58 -33.46 -2.04
CA ALA A 141 36.66 -32.96 -1.18
C ALA A 141 38.05 -33.27 -1.76
N LYS A 142 38.23 -34.44 -2.37
CA LYS A 142 39.47 -34.85 -3.03
C LYS A 142 39.65 -34.26 -4.44
N LYS A 143 38.61 -33.63 -5.00
CA LYS A 143 38.63 -33.09 -6.36
C LYS A 143 39.60 -31.91 -6.45
N GLU A 144 40.75 -32.14 -7.06
CA GLU A 144 41.70 -31.09 -7.41
C GLU A 144 41.22 -30.33 -8.65
N TRP A 145 41.00 -29.02 -8.49
CA TRP A 145 40.45 -28.15 -9.55
C TRP A 145 41.46 -27.79 -10.65
N SER A 146 42.68 -28.31 -10.58
CA SER A 146 43.73 -28.14 -11.58
C SER A 146 43.48 -28.93 -12.86
N ASP A 147 42.72 -30.02 -12.79
CA ASP A 147 42.64 -31.02 -13.87
C ASP A 147 41.56 -30.72 -14.91
N GLU A 148 40.55 -29.91 -14.57
CA GLU A 148 39.51 -29.50 -15.53
C GLU A 148 39.94 -28.21 -16.26
N LEU A 149 40.48 -28.36 -17.47
CA LEU A 149 40.67 -27.24 -18.39
C LEU A 149 39.36 -26.91 -19.11
N ALA A 150 39.04 -25.62 -19.23
CA ALA A 150 38.00 -25.17 -20.14
C ALA A 150 38.39 -25.53 -21.60
N PRO A 151 37.43 -25.65 -22.54
CA PRO A 151 37.74 -25.89 -23.96
C PRO A 151 38.73 -24.88 -24.58
N THR A 152 38.93 -23.74 -23.92
CA THR A 152 39.88 -22.67 -24.27
C THR A 152 41.30 -22.87 -23.71
N GLY A 153 41.56 -23.96 -22.97
CA GLY A 153 42.85 -24.27 -22.37
C GLY A 153 43.16 -23.55 -21.05
N ARG A 154 42.21 -22.76 -20.51
CA ARG A 154 42.37 -22.08 -19.21
C ARG A 154 41.92 -22.98 -18.07
N LYS A 155 42.63 -22.93 -16.93
CA LYS A 155 42.22 -23.62 -15.69
C LYS A 155 40.83 -23.16 -15.27
N ARG A 156 39.92 -24.11 -15.06
CA ARG A 156 38.53 -23.82 -14.68
C ARG A 156 38.43 -23.78 -13.16
N TYR A 157 38.90 -22.70 -12.56
CA TYR A 157 38.69 -22.50 -11.12
C TYR A 157 37.19 -22.37 -10.82
N PRO A 158 36.69 -22.95 -9.71
CA PRO A 158 35.36 -22.66 -9.23
C PRO A 158 35.22 -21.16 -9.04
N HIS A 159 34.11 -20.61 -9.51
CA HIS A 159 33.75 -19.25 -9.12
C HIS A 159 33.62 -19.21 -7.59
N TRP A 160 34.13 -18.17 -6.93
CA TRP A 160 34.17 -18.04 -5.46
C TRP A 160 32.81 -18.29 -4.80
N SER A 161 31.71 -17.96 -5.48
CA SER A 161 30.34 -18.20 -5.03
C SER A 161 29.94 -19.68 -4.91
N ARG A 162 30.77 -20.62 -5.40
CA ARG A 162 30.57 -22.06 -5.25
C ARG A 162 31.30 -22.63 -4.04
N LEU A 163 32.35 -21.95 -3.58
CA LEU A 163 33.15 -22.35 -2.41
C LEU A 163 32.62 -21.75 -1.13
N MET A 164 32.00 -20.57 -1.20
CA MET A 164 31.51 -19.85 -0.04
C MET A 164 30.17 -19.21 -0.36
N SER A 165 29.26 -19.19 0.61
CA SER A 165 28.02 -18.43 0.46
C SER A 165 28.31 -16.93 0.39
N LEU A 166 27.39 -16.17 -0.20
CA LEU A 166 27.56 -14.72 -0.33
C LEU A 166 27.56 -14.08 1.06
N GLU A 167 26.76 -14.64 1.95
CA GLU A 167 26.62 -14.29 3.35
C GLU A 167 27.94 -14.49 4.12
N GLU A 168 28.61 -15.63 3.94
CA GLU A 168 29.93 -15.89 4.54
C GLU A 168 31.00 -14.94 3.99
N LEU A 169 30.92 -14.55 2.71
CA LEU A 169 31.86 -13.59 2.12
C LEU A 169 31.78 -12.21 2.77
N TYR A 170 30.57 -11.79 3.11
CA TYR A 170 30.32 -10.50 3.78
C TYR A 170 30.30 -10.62 5.30
N GLY A 171 30.60 -11.80 5.88
CA GLY A 171 30.63 -12.02 7.32
C GLY A 171 29.27 -11.88 8.01
N ILE A 172 28.17 -12.12 7.28
CA ILE A 172 26.81 -12.03 7.80
C ILE A 172 26.52 -13.26 8.68
N PRO A 173 25.91 -13.09 9.87
CA PRO A 173 25.53 -14.23 10.70
C PRO A 173 24.52 -15.12 9.98
N LYS A 174 24.59 -16.45 10.19
CA LYS A 174 23.74 -17.45 9.51
C LYS A 174 22.23 -17.27 9.71
N SER A 175 21.81 -16.40 10.63
CA SER A 175 20.41 -16.04 10.85
C SER A 175 19.86 -15.08 9.79
N ASP A 176 20.73 -14.28 9.16
CA ASP A 176 20.38 -13.32 8.11
C ASP A 176 20.79 -13.86 6.73
N TYR A 177 20.07 -13.45 5.69
CA TYR A 177 20.33 -13.88 4.31
C TYR A 177 20.35 -12.69 3.36
N ILE A 178 21.17 -12.79 2.31
CA ILE A 178 21.17 -11.79 1.23
C ILE A 178 20.18 -12.28 0.17
N ASP A 179 19.08 -11.53 -0.03
CA ASP A 179 18.18 -11.81 -1.14
C ASP A 179 18.87 -11.49 -2.47
N LYS A 180 19.34 -12.52 -3.16
CA LYS A 180 19.99 -12.43 -4.48
C LYS A 180 19.07 -11.88 -5.57
N LYS A 181 17.75 -11.86 -5.32
CA LYS A 181 16.74 -11.32 -6.24
C LYS A 181 16.33 -9.89 -5.90
N ALA A 182 16.83 -9.33 -4.80
CA ALA A 182 16.56 -7.94 -4.45
C ALA A 182 17.09 -7.01 -5.56
N GLY A 183 16.20 -6.18 -6.12
CA GLY A 183 16.53 -5.25 -7.20
C GLY A 183 16.54 -5.85 -8.61
N LEU A 184 16.39 -7.17 -8.76
CA LEU A 184 16.10 -7.78 -10.06
C LEU A 184 14.63 -7.58 -10.41
N ALA A 185 14.37 -7.32 -11.69
CA ALA A 185 13.02 -7.12 -12.20
C ALA A 185 12.18 -8.38 -11.99
N GLY A 186 11.00 -8.22 -11.37
CA GLY A 186 10.00 -9.29 -11.28
C GLY A 186 9.45 -9.65 -12.66
N GLU A 187 8.63 -10.70 -12.76
CA GLU A 187 8.04 -11.13 -14.05
C GLU A 187 7.27 -9.99 -14.76
N GLU A 188 6.51 -9.19 -14.00
CA GLU A 188 5.76 -8.04 -14.54
C GLU A 188 6.71 -6.92 -15.05
N ASP A 189 7.82 -6.69 -14.35
CA ASP A 189 8.81 -5.69 -14.75
C ASP A 189 9.67 -6.19 -15.92
N ALA A 190 9.88 -7.50 -16.04
CA ALA A 190 10.62 -8.11 -17.14
C ALA A 190 9.90 -7.91 -18.48
N GLU A 191 8.57 -8.04 -18.52
CA GLU A 191 7.77 -7.74 -19.70
C GLU A 191 7.89 -6.26 -20.11
N LYS A 192 7.84 -5.36 -19.12
CA LYS A 192 7.99 -3.93 -19.33
C LYS A 192 9.38 -3.57 -19.84
N ILE A 193 10.44 -4.18 -19.30
CA ILE A 193 11.81 -4.02 -19.79
C ILE A 193 11.96 -4.54 -21.22
N LYS A 194 11.28 -5.63 -21.56
CA LYS A 194 11.29 -6.19 -22.92
C LYS A 194 10.61 -5.26 -23.92
N GLN A 195 9.48 -4.66 -23.53
CA GLN A 195 8.81 -3.63 -24.31
C GLN A 195 9.69 -2.40 -24.51
N LEU A 196 10.31 -1.89 -23.44
CA LEU A 196 11.22 -0.73 -23.51
C LEU A 196 12.45 -1.01 -24.38
N LYS A 197 13.00 -2.23 -24.34
CA LYS A 197 14.08 -2.65 -25.25
C LYS A 197 13.64 -2.64 -26.71
N ALA A 198 12.46 -3.19 -27.01
CA ALA A 198 11.91 -3.18 -28.37
C ALA A 198 11.64 -1.74 -28.86
N GLU A 199 11.08 -0.88 -28.02
CA GLU A 199 10.90 0.55 -28.33
C GLU A 199 12.23 1.27 -28.59
N TYR A 200 13.25 0.99 -27.78
CA TYR A 200 14.58 1.55 -27.95
C TYR A 200 15.24 1.09 -29.26
N ASP A 201 15.20 -0.21 -29.55
CA ASP A 201 15.78 -0.77 -30.77
C ASP A 201 15.07 -0.23 -32.03
N ASN A 202 13.74 -0.14 -32.02
CA ASN A 202 12.96 0.47 -33.11
C ASN A 202 13.30 1.95 -33.32
N LYS A 203 13.59 2.68 -32.23
CA LYS A 203 13.84 4.12 -32.28
C LYS A 203 15.28 4.47 -32.68
N TYR A 204 16.26 3.63 -32.35
CA TYR A 204 17.69 3.98 -32.49
C TYR A 204 18.52 2.98 -33.29
N ARG A 205 18.10 1.72 -33.42
CA ARG A 205 18.85 0.68 -34.17
C ARG A 205 18.25 0.33 -35.52
N GLY A 206 17.01 0.73 -35.80
CA GLY A 206 16.42 0.70 -37.14
C GLY A 206 16.39 -0.70 -37.76
N ILE A 207 15.76 -1.66 -37.07
CA ILE A 207 15.25 -2.89 -37.69
C ILE A 207 13.76 -2.68 -37.99
#